data_AF-A0A4Q4UFB4-F1
#
_entry.id   AF-A0A4Q4UFB4-F1
#
_cell.length_a   1.000
_cell.length_b   1.000
_cell.length_c   1.000
_cell.angle_alpha   90.00
_cell.angle_beta   90.00
_cell.angle_gamma   90.00
#
_symmetry.space_group_name_H-M   'P 1'
#
loop_
_entity.id
_entity.type
_entity.pdbx_description
1 polymer ?
#
loop_
_entity_poly.entity_id
_entity_poly.type
_entity_poly.pdbx_seq_one_letter_code
_entity_poly.pdbx_strand_id
1 'polypeptide(L)'
;MYHREQTRVTRGVKKSQIPVTEWVTPALPLDQAGCIRLGEPPPRELLSVNEISSLHEFARKDDHDELLSSMRYLADKYFTTENAILLMAIDPSTGDSLFHTGIRAQQLDALAHLRKTFPPNGSFRLGEKAIFKHKNHAGETMLPTAVKTGNIDMVVSAYRLFGRDKLVNEERCAGWGQHLEEHTELPDDGVPHITFLLEKNSEGRDAATIAREIGYGSLAQWIDTVVTRLDPAGQRHDAEQRQKWECSIRDYYKHEYKEVLVGDDEINW
;
A
#
# COMPACT_ATOMS: atom_id res chain seq x y z
N MET A 1 40.89 -44.69 -30.44
CA MET A 1 41.06 -44.65 -28.98
C MET A 1 41.23 -43.18 -28.59
N TYR A 2 40.34 -42.44 -27.92
CA TYR A 2 39.15 -42.71 -27.11
C TYR A 2 38.22 -41.50 -27.32
N HIS A 3 36.97 -41.71 -27.78
CA HIS A 3 35.90 -40.73 -27.62
C HIS A 3 35.25 -40.99 -26.27
N ARG A 4 35.19 -39.98 -25.39
CA ARG A 4 34.36 -40.04 -24.18
C ARG A 4 32.99 -39.44 -24.51
N GLU A 5 32.04 -40.32 -24.79
CA GLU A 5 30.61 -40.04 -24.69
C GLU A 5 30.28 -39.78 -23.21
N GLN A 6 29.67 -38.63 -22.92
CA GLN A 6 28.97 -38.44 -21.65
C GLN A 6 27.48 -38.64 -21.89
N THR A 7 27.03 -39.82 -21.47
CA THR A 7 25.64 -40.27 -21.50
C THR A 7 24.79 -39.41 -20.57
N ARG A 8 23.77 -38.76 -21.13
CA ARG A 8 22.64 -38.16 -20.40
C ARG A 8 21.94 -39.23 -19.57
N VAL A 9 21.85 -39.03 -18.26
CA VAL A 9 20.88 -39.72 -17.40
C VAL A 9 19.79 -38.72 -17.05
N THR A 10 18.71 -38.71 -17.83
CA THR A 10 17.47 -38.02 -17.47
C THR A 10 16.73 -38.84 -16.42
N ARG A 11 16.91 -38.51 -15.14
CA ARG A 11 15.99 -38.95 -14.09
C ARG A 11 14.71 -38.13 -14.20
N GLY A 12 13.65 -38.78 -14.65
CA GLY A 12 12.29 -38.24 -14.63
C GLY A 12 11.85 -37.98 -13.19
N VAL A 13 11.49 -36.74 -12.90
CA VAL A 13 10.68 -36.38 -11.75
C VAL A 13 9.37 -35.85 -12.31
N LYS A 14 8.31 -36.66 -12.25
CA LYS A 14 6.94 -36.15 -12.32
C LYS A 14 6.73 -35.27 -11.08
N LYS A 15 6.64 -33.96 -11.27
CA LYS A 15 6.08 -33.04 -10.27
C LYS A 15 4.82 -32.43 -10.84
N SER A 16 3.76 -32.56 -10.05
CA SER A 16 2.39 -32.18 -10.31
C SER A 16 2.28 -30.76 -10.86
N GLN A 17 1.45 -30.60 -11.88
CA GLN A 17 0.85 -29.32 -12.24
C GLN A 17 -0.01 -28.86 -11.05
N ILE A 18 0.55 -27.98 -10.23
CA ILE A 18 -0.22 -27.08 -9.37
C ILE A 18 -0.26 -25.77 -10.15
N PRO A 19 -1.45 -25.21 -10.46
CA PRO A 19 -1.53 -23.88 -11.04
C PRO A 19 -0.93 -22.89 -10.04
N VAL A 20 0.09 -22.16 -10.47
CA VAL A 20 0.74 -21.10 -9.68
C VAL A 20 -0.26 -19.95 -9.56
N THR A 21 -1.07 -19.98 -8.50
CA THR A 21 -1.92 -18.86 -8.06
C THR A 21 -1.36 -18.20 -6.79
N GLU A 22 -0.08 -18.42 -6.48
CA GLU A 22 0.59 -17.66 -5.43
C GLU A 22 1.01 -16.29 -5.98
N TRP A 23 0.10 -15.32 -5.86
CA TRP A 23 0.53 -13.94 -5.67
C TRP A 23 1.20 -13.86 -4.30
N VAL A 24 2.44 -14.32 -4.24
CA VAL A 24 3.40 -13.81 -3.27
C VAL A 24 3.46 -12.32 -3.62
N THR A 25 2.94 -11.49 -2.72
CA THR A 25 3.28 -10.07 -2.59
C THR A 25 4.69 -9.89 -3.13
N PRO A 26 5.02 -8.87 -3.96
CA PRO A 26 6.42 -8.64 -4.25
C PRO A 26 7.09 -8.66 -2.90
N ALA A 27 7.97 -9.64 -2.70
CA ALA A 27 9.02 -9.53 -1.74
C ALA A 27 9.74 -8.28 -2.24
N LEU A 28 9.28 -7.11 -1.75
CA LEU A 28 10.18 -6.12 -1.21
C LEU A 28 11.29 -6.96 -0.61
N PRO A 29 12.56 -6.75 -0.97
CA PRO A 29 13.65 -7.48 -0.36
C PRO A 29 13.66 -7.07 1.12
N LEU A 30 12.75 -7.67 1.88
CA LEU A 30 12.62 -7.67 3.31
C LEU A 30 13.61 -8.78 3.64
N ASP A 31 14.78 -8.37 4.08
CA ASP A 31 15.56 -9.24 4.93
C ASP A 31 14.71 -9.61 6.16
N GLN A 32 15.24 -10.50 6.99
CA GLN A 32 14.57 -10.95 8.22
C GLN A 32 14.26 -9.81 9.22
N ALA A 33 14.50 -8.54 8.88
CA ALA A 33 14.27 -7.35 9.69
C ALA A 33 13.24 -6.35 9.10
N GLY A 34 12.58 -6.64 7.97
CA GLY A 34 11.39 -5.88 7.55
C GLY A 34 11.62 -4.40 7.21
N CYS A 35 12.84 -3.98 6.88
CA CYS A 35 13.17 -2.57 6.60
C CYS A 35 13.37 -2.31 5.09
N ILE A 36 12.73 -1.27 4.55
CA ILE A 36 13.10 -0.65 3.27
C ILE A 36 13.89 0.61 3.58
N ARG A 37 15.14 0.75 3.08
CA ARG A 37 15.64 1.96 2.38
C ARG A 37 16.81 1.62 1.43
N LEU A 38 16.73 2.21 0.23
CA LEU A 38 17.91 2.62 -0.54
C LEU A 38 18.45 3.92 0.09
N GLY A 39 19.71 3.91 0.53
CA GLY A 39 20.48 5.13 0.83
C GLY A 39 20.60 5.57 2.29
N GLU A 40 19.81 5.04 3.23
CA GLU A 40 19.97 5.32 4.67
C GLU A 40 20.43 4.06 5.40
N PRO A 41 21.29 4.18 6.43
CA PRO A 41 21.66 3.03 7.24
C PRO A 41 20.40 2.46 7.89
N PRO A 42 20.20 1.12 7.88
CA PRO A 42 19.05 0.52 8.54
C PRO A 42 19.02 0.97 10.00
N PRO A 43 17.83 1.26 10.57
CA PRO A 43 17.73 1.57 11.98
C PRO A 43 18.36 0.41 12.75
N ARG A 44 19.28 0.75 13.67
CA ARG A 44 20.06 -0.26 14.41
C ARG A 44 19.18 -1.13 15.31
N GLU A 45 17.99 -0.65 15.63
CA GLU A 45 17.00 -1.27 16.51
C GLU A 45 15.60 -1.06 15.94
N LEU A 46 14.73 -2.08 16.05
CA LEU A 46 13.32 -1.97 15.70
C LEU A 46 12.54 -1.30 16.84
N LEU A 47 11.37 -0.72 16.52
CA LEU A 47 10.44 -0.24 17.55
C LEU A 47 10.03 -1.39 18.47
N SER A 48 9.98 -1.12 19.77
CA SER A 48 9.43 -2.08 20.73
C SER A 48 7.91 -2.21 20.55
N VAL A 49 7.37 -3.36 20.97
CA VAL A 49 5.92 -3.61 20.93
C VAL A 49 5.12 -2.54 21.69
N ASN A 50 5.69 -2.00 22.78
CA ASN A 50 5.04 -0.95 23.57
C ASN A 50 4.98 0.39 22.82
N GLU A 51 6.05 0.74 22.09
CA GLU A 51 6.08 1.96 21.27
C GLU A 51 5.09 1.86 20.11
N ILE A 52 5.07 0.72 19.41
CA ILE A 52 4.07 0.45 18.37
C ILE A 52 2.66 0.55 18.95
N SER A 53 2.39 -0.13 20.07
CA SER A 53 1.07 -0.12 20.71
C SER A 53 0.62 1.29 21.09
N SER A 54 1.54 2.14 21.57
CA SER A 54 1.26 3.52 21.94
C SER A 54 0.87 4.37 20.71
N LEU A 55 1.63 4.25 19.60
CA LEU A 55 1.28 4.94 18.35
C LEU A 55 -0.10 4.53 17.84
N HIS A 56 -0.41 3.23 17.88
CA HIS A 56 -1.74 2.74 17.50
C HIS A 56 -2.83 3.24 18.45
N GLU A 57 -2.54 3.43 19.75
CA GLU A 57 -3.49 3.97 20.70
C GLU A 57 -3.80 5.45 20.43
N PHE A 58 -2.79 6.27 20.14
CA PHE A 58 -3.00 7.66 19.74
C PHE A 58 -3.80 7.77 18.45
N ALA A 59 -3.48 6.93 17.44
CA ALA A 59 -4.24 6.86 16.19
C ALA A 59 -5.71 6.43 16.37
N ARG A 60 -6.05 5.70 17.45
CA ARG A 60 -7.45 5.34 17.77
C ARG A 60 -8.21 6.46 18.47
N LYS A 61 -7.53 7.22 19.34
CA LYS A 61 -8.15 8.20 20.25
C LYS A 61 -8.33 9.60 19.66
N ASP A 62 -7.92 9.80 18.41
CA ASP A 62 -7.85 11.11 17.74
C ASP A 62 -6.86 12.09 18.38
N ASP A 63 -5.88 11.54 19.11
CA ASP A 63 -4.86 12.28 19.83
C ASP A 63 -3.69 12.61 18.88
N HIS A 64 -3.99 13.42 17.87
CA HIS A 64 -3.13 13.62 16.70
C HIS A 64 -1.85 14.39 17.01
N ASP A 65 -1.89 15.34 17.95
CA ASP A 65 -0.71 16.07 18.40
C ASP A 65 0.28 15.13 19.10
N GLU A 66 -0.23 14.24 19.96
CA GLU A 66 0.49 13.22 20.69
C GLU A 66 1.04 12.15 19.74
N LEU A 67 0.27 11.75 18.73
CA LEU A 67 0.71 10.84 17.68
C LEU A 67 1.92 11.41 16.92
N LEU A 68 1.83 12.65 16.43
CA LEU A 68 2.92 13.30 15.69
C LEU A 68 4.14 13.56 16.57
N SER A 69 3.92 14.02 17.80
CA SER A 69 5.01 14.25 18.76
C SER A 69 5.74 12.95 19.10
N SER A 70 5.00 11.86 19.27
CA SER A 70 5.57 10.52 19.51
C SER A 70 6.32 9.99 18.31
N MET A 71 5.78 10.16 17.09
CA MET A 71 6.46 9.77 15.87
C MET A 71 7.78 10.52 15.68
N ARG A 72 7.80 11.83 15.94
CA ARG A 72 9.02 12.64 15.87
C ARG A 72 10.05 12.21 16.91
N TYR A 73 9.62 12.00 18.14
CA TYR A 73 10.48 11.50 19.21
C TYR A 73 11.12 10.15 18.85
N LEU A 74 10.34 9.22 18.29
CA LEU A 74 10.85 7.93 17.86
C LEU A 74 11.76 8.06 16.64
N ALA A 75 11.44 8.93 15.68
CA ALA A 75 12.31 9.20 14.54
C ALA A 75 13.71 9.66 15.01
N ASP A 76 13.76 10.60 15.95
CA ASP A 76 15.01 11.07 16.54
C ASP A 76 15.72 9.96 17.33
N LYS A 77 15.00 9.23 18.19
CA LYS A 77 15.56 8.14 19.02
C LYS A 77 16.20 7.05 18.17
N TYR A 78 15.60 6.69 17.05
CA TYR A 78 16.05 5.61 16.16
C TYR A 78 16.89 6.13 14.98
N PHE A 79 17.27 7.41 14.98
CA PHE A 79 18.05 8.05 13.92
C PHE A 79 17.46 7.82 12.51
N THR A 80 16.15 8.02 12.39
CA THR A 80 15.38 7.78 11.17
C THR A 80 14.39 8.92 10.91
N THR A 81 13.49 8.75 9.94
CA THR A 81 12.46 9.75 9.61
C THR A 81 11.08 9.33 10.11
N GLU A 82 10.19 10.29 10.31
CA GLU A 82 8.79 10.03 10.67
C GLU A 82 8.09 9.07 9.67
N ASN A 83 8.44 9.13 8.37
CA ASN A 83 7.95 8.20 7.35
C ASN A 83 8.44 6.76 7.53
N ALA A 84 9.68 6.60 8.02
CA ALA A 84 10.18 5.27 8.37
C ALA A 84 9.49 4.74 9.62
N ILE A 85 9.18 5.61 10.59
CA ILE A 85 8.36 5.23 11.76
C ILE A 85 7.00 4.68 11.32
N LEU A 86 6.34 5.31 10.33
CA LEU A 86 5.07 4.79 9.78
C LEU A 86 5.18 3.37 9.20
N LEU A 87 6.30 3.07 8.55
CA LEU A 87 6.56 1.74 7.98
C LEU A 87 6.90 0.69 9.06
N MET A 88 7.48 1.12 10.19
CA MET A 88 7.82 0.24 11.31
C MET A 88 6.66 0.05 12.29
N ALA A 89 5.72 1.00 12.35
CA ALA A 89 4.54 0.96 13.22
C ALA A 89 3.44 0.05 12.63
N ILE A 90 3.78 -1.23 12.46
CA ILE A 90 2.85 -2.30 12.10
C ILE A 90 2.51 -3.08 13.37
N ASP A 91 1.24 -3.14 13.73
CA ASP A 91 0.76 -3.89 14.88
C ASP A 91 1.12 -5.38 14.70
N PRO A 92 1.95 -5.97 15.58
CA PRO A 92 2.43 -7.34 15.39
C PRO A 92 1.34 -8.40 15.56
N SER A 93 0.20 -8.06 16.16
CA SER A 93 -0.91 -9.00 16.37
C SER A 93 -1.86 -9.05 15.17
N THR A 94 -2.16 -7.90 14.57
CA THR A 94 -3.13 -7.78 13.47
C THR A 94 -2.49 -7.59 12.11
N GLY A 95 -1.23 -7.17 12.08
CA GLY A 95 -0.55 -6.68 10.89
C GLY A 95 -1.08 -5.32 10.41
N ASP A 96 -1.89 -4.62 11.19
CA ASP A 96 -2.42 -3.32 10.80
C ASP A 96 -1.32 -2.26 10.78
N SER A 97 -1.32 -1.39 9.77
CA SER A 97 -0.61 -0.11 9.88
C SER A 97 -1.43 0.93 10.66
N LEU A 98 -0.81 2.05 10.98
CA LEU A 98 -1.51 3.19 11.60
C LEU A 98 -2.70 3.68 10.75
N PHE A 99 -2.63 3.58 9.42
CA PHE A 99 -3.78 3.91 8.55
C PHE A 99 -4.95 2.94 8.70
N HIS A 100 -4.69 1.63 8.80
CA HIS A 100 -5.76 0.65 9.08
C HIS A 100 -6.43 0.97 10.42
N THR A 101 -5.63 1.36 11.41
CA THR A 101 -6.10 1.70 12.75
C THR A 101 -6.95 2.97 12.74
N GLY A 102 -6.47 4.04 12.10
CA GLY A 102 -7.24 5.28 11.94
C GLY A 102 -8.56 5.06 11.20
N ILE A 103 -8.56 4.24 10.15
CA ILE A 103 -9.77 3.87 9.42
C ILE A 103 -10.76 3.11 10.32
N ARG A 104 -10.31 2.08 11.04
CA ARG A 104 -11.18 1.30 11.95
C ARG A 104 -11.78 2.17 13.05
N ALA A 105 -10.99 3.10 13.56
CA ALA A 105 -11.42 4.08 14.56
C ALA A 105 -12.22 5.25 13.96
N GLN A 106 -12.37 5.31 12.64
CA GLN A 106 -13.04 6.37 11.89
C GLN A 106 -12.48 7.78 12.14
N GLN A 107 -11.17 7.89 12.35
CA GLN A 107 -10.47 9.13 12.65
C GLN A 107 -9.94 9.79 11.37
N LEU A 108 -10.76 10.58 10.68
CA LEU A 108 -10.37 11.28 9.45
C LEU A 108 -9.20 12.25 9.68
N ASP A 109 -9.19 12.94 10.82
CA ASP A 109 -8.18 13.94 11.12
C ASP A 109 -6.83 13.26 11.39
N ALA A 110 -6.80 12.14 12.11
CA ALA A 110 -5.61 11.30 12.22
C ALA A 110 -5.08 10.85 10.84
N LEU A 111 -5.96 10.42 9.91
CA LEU A 111 -5.55 10.06 8.55
C LEU A 111 -4.96 11.25 7.77
N ALA A 112 -5.50 12.45 7.96
CA ALA A 112 -4.99 13.68 7.33
C ALA A 112 -3.58 14.00 7.84
N HIS A 113 -3.35 13.87 9.13
CA HIS A 113 -2.04 14.12 9.74
C HIS A 113 -1.00 13.08 9.31
N LEU A 114 -1.36 11.79 9.30
CA LEU A 114 -0.49 10.72 8.79
C LEU A 114 -0.13 10.93 7.32
N ARG A 115 -1.03 11.50 6.51
CA ARG A 115 -0.76 11.83 5.11
C ARG A 115 0.25 12.98 4.97
N LYS A 116 0.24 13.96 5.88
CA LYS A 116 1.14 15.12 5.88
C LYS A 116 2.59 14.77 6.21
N THR A 117 2.83 13.61 6.83
CA THR A 117 4.19 13.10 7.10
C THR A 117 4.96 12.83 5.80
N PHE A 118 4.25 12.50 4.72
CA PHE A 118 4.85 12.31 3.40
C PHE A 118 5.06 13.66 2.70
N PRO A 119 6.27 13.93 2.16
CA PRO A 119 6.56 15.19 1.49
C PRO A 119 5.64 15.36 0.27
N PRO A 120 5.15 16.59 -0.01
CA PRO A 120 4.28 16.85 -1.15
C PRO A 120 4.98 16.58 -2.49
N ASN A 121 6.31 16.69 -2.52
CA ASN A 121 7.14 16.59 -3.72
C ASN A 121 7.93 15.27 -3.76
N GLY A 122 7.23 14.17 -3.96
CA GLY A 122 7.63 13.09 -4.88
C GLY A 122 8.96 12.33 -4.71
N SER A 123 9.78 12.53 -3.68
CA SER A 123 11.09 11.85 -3.56
C SER A 123 11.04 10.52 -2.78
N PHE A 124 9.97 10.25 -2.02
CA PHE A 124 9.82 9.03 -1.20
C PHE A 124 8.72 8.07 -1.70
N ARG A 125 8.61 7.92 -3.03
CA ARG A 125 7.47 7.27 -3.70
C ARG A 125 7.26 5.80 -3.32
N LEU A 126 8.33 5.07 -2.99
CA LEU A 126 8.23 3.64 -2.71
C LEU A 126 7.67 3.37 -1.30
N GLY A 127 8.17 4.06 -0.28
CA GLY A 127 7.71 3.86 1.11
C GLY A 127 6.25 4.27 1.30
N GLU A 128 5.84 5.40 0.71
CA GLU A 128 4.46 5.88 0.73
C GLU A 128 3.51 4.88 0.03
N LYS A 129 3.84 4.43 -1.18
CA LYS A 129 2.99 3.46 -1.88
C LYS A 129 3.00 2.08 -1.21
N ALA A 130 4.12 1.70 -0.59
CA ALA A 130 4.21 0.47 0.19
C ALA A 130 3.26 0.51 1.39
N ILE A 131 3.16 1.64 2.11
CA ILE A 131 2.24 1.73 3.25
C ILE A 131 0.77 1.74 2.81
N PHE A 132 0.44 2.34 1.66
CA PHE A 132 -0.94 2.36 1.16
C PHE A 132 -1.40 1.03 0.54
N LYS A 133 -0.47 0.27 -0.02
CA LYS A 133 -0.70 -1.12 -0.47
C LYS A 133 -0.40 -2.16 0.60
N HIS A 134 -0.03 -1.73 1.80
CA HIS A 134 0.22 -2.63 2.92
C HIS A 134 -1.00 -3.49 3.19
N LYS A 135 -0.78 -4.79 3.33
CA LYS A 135 -1.82 -5.76 3.67
C LYS A 135 -1.60 -6.25 5.09
N ASN A 136 -2.63 -6.17 5.91
CA ASN A 136 -2.59 -6.74 7.26
C ASN A 136 -2.63 -8.29 7.23
N HIS A 137 -2.70 -8.95 8.39
CA HIS A 137 -2.71 -10.42 8.46
C HIS A 137 -3.94 -11.06 7.78
N ALA A 138 -5.03 -10.30 7.60
CA ALA A 138 -6.19 -10.74 6.82
C ALA A 138 -6.01 -10.51 5.30
N GLY A 139 -4.85 -10.05 4.86
CA GLY A 139 -4.58 -9.68 3.47
C GLY A 139 -5.27 -8.38 3.05
N GLU A 140 -5.83 -7.61 3.99
CA GLU A 140 -6.63 -6.43 3.70
C GLU A 140 -5.75 -5.20 3.61
N THR A 141 -5.98 -4.38 2.58
CA THR A 141 -5.48 -3.02 2.55
C THR A 141 -6.41 -2.09 3.33
N MET A 142 -6.09 -0.79 3.32
CA MET A 142 -6.93 0.26 3.87
C MET A 142 -8.36 0.25 3.30
N LEU A 143 -8.56 -0.10 2.03
CA LEU A 143 -9.85 0.02 1.36
C LEU A 143 -10.89 -1.04 1.83
N PRO A 144 -10.58 -2.36 1.84
CA PRO A 144 -11.43 -3.35 2.51
C PRO A 144 -11.72 -3.01 3.97
N THR A 145 -10.71 -2.49 4.68
CA THR A 145 -10.86 -2.07 6.08
C THR A 145 -11.86 -0.90 6.21
N ALA A 146 -11.80 0.07 5.30
CA ALA A 146 -12.72 1.20 5.26
C ALA A 146 -14.15 0.77 4.96
N VAL A 147 -14.34 -0.16 4.03
CA VAL A 147 -15.66 -0.70 3.71
C VAL A 147 -16.35 -1.31 4.93
N LYS A 148 -15.61 -2.02 5.78
CA LYS A 148 -16.15 -2.64 7.00
C LYS A 148 -16.71 -1.63 8.01
N THR A 149 -16.29 -0.37 7.94
CA THR A 149 -16.83 0.70 8.80
C THR A 149 -18.25 1.10 8.43
N GLY A 150 -18.71 0.81 7.21
CA GLY A 150 -20.00 1.30 6.70
C GLY A 150 -20.03 2.80 6.41
N ASN A 151 -18.90 3.50 6.56
CA ASN A 151 -18.80 4.94 6.39
C ASN A 151 -18.20 5.29 5.02
N ILE A 152 -18.98 5.98 4.17
CA ILE A 152 -18.54 6.40 2.83
C ILE A 152 -17.33 7.32 2.88
N ASP A 153 -17.22 8.18 3.90
CA ASP A 153 -16.10 9.13 4.01
C ASP A 153 -14.79 8.39 4.27
N MET A 154 -14.83 7.26 4.99
CA MET A 154 -13.66 6.37 5.15
C MET A 154 -13.27 5.73 3.83
N VAL A 155 -14.24 5.24 3.06
CA VAL A 155 -13.99 4.59 1.76
C VAL A 155 -13.39 5.59 0.77
N VAL A 156 -13.97 6.80 0.70
CA VAL A 156 -13.46 7.89 -0.14
C VAL A 156 -12.07 8.32 0.31
N SER A 157 -11.84 8.46 1.62
CA SER A 157 -10.54 8.84 2.17
C SER A 157 -9.48 7.78 1.89
N ALA A 158 -9.76 6.49 2.07
CA ALA A 158 -8.83 5.41 1.73
C ALA A 158 -8.46 5.41 0.24
N TYR A 159 -9.43 5.65 -0.64
CA TYR A 159 -9.19 5.80 -2.08
C TYR A 159 -8.34 7.04 -2.40
N ARG A 160 -8.66 8.19 -1.79
CA ARG A 160 -7.93 9.46 -2.00
C ARG A 160 -6.51 9.44 -1.44
N LEU A 161 -6.28 8.81 -0.30
CA LEU A 161 -4.93 8.60 0.25
C LEU A 161 -4.04 7.88 -0.76
N PHE A 162 -4.56 6.83 -1.38
CA PHE A 162 -3.86 6.11 -2.43
C PHE A 162 -3.58 6.99 -3.66
N GLY A 163 -4.57 7.79 -4.07
CA GLY A 163 -4.48 8.73 -5.19
C GLY A 163 -3.68 10.00 -4.93
N ARG A 164 -3.23 10.23 -3.68
CA ARG A 164 -2.57 11.46 -3.21
C ARG A 164 -3.46 12.71 -3.21
N ASP A 165 -4.78 12.55 -3.28
CA ASP A 165 -5.73 13.66 -3.21
C ASP A 165 -5.83 14.23 -1.79
N LYS A 166 -6.26 15.49 -1.68
CA LYS A 166 -6.67 16.07 -0.39
C LYS A 166 -7.81 15.25 0.22
N LEU A 167 -7.71 14.97 1.52
CA LEU A 167 -8.78 14.28 2.25
C LEU A 167 -10.05 15.15 2.34
N VAL A 168 -11.19 14.49 2.54
CA VAL A 168 -12.55 15.09 2.50
C VAL A 168 -12.69 16.29 3.45
N ASN A 169 -11.91 16.32 4.55
CA ASN A 169 -12.07 17.29 5.62
C ASN A 169 -11.18 18.54 5.51
N GLU A 170 -10.21 18.61 4.59
CA GLU A 170 -9.25 19.72 4.63
C GLU A 170 -9.88 21.07 4.25
N GLU A 171 -10.93 21.11 3.42
CA GLU A 171 -11.71 22.32 3.12
C GLU A 171 -13.13 21.95 2.67
N ARG A 172 -14.07 21.67 3.59
CA ARG A 172 -15.53 21.50 3.31
C ARG A 172 -15.87 20.93 1.91
N CYS A 173 -15.49 19.71 1.60
CA CYS A 173 -16.10 19.01 0.47
C CYS A 173 -17.34 18.27 0.96
N ALA A 174 -18.39 19.06 1.19
CA ALA A 174 -19.74 18.57 1.39
C ALA A 174 -20.28 17.96 0.09
N GLY A 175 -20.86 16.77 0.20
CA GLY A 175 -21.90 16.31 -0.71
C GLY A 175 -21.46 15.24 -1.70
N TRP A 176 -22.27 14.18 -1.74
CA TRP A 176 -22.44 13.35 -2.92
C TRP A 176 -22.63 14.27 -4.14
N GLY A 177 -21.66 14.27 -5.06
CA GLY A 177 -21.85 14.94 -6.35
C GLY A 177 -20.84 16.03 -6.74
N GLN A 178 -19.81 16.35 -5.95
CA GLN A 178 -18.63 16.96 -6.57
C GLN A 178 -17.91 15.91 -7.41
N HIS A 179 -17.73 16.21 -8.70
CA HIS A 179 -16.87 15.44 -9.58
C HIS A 179 -15.56 15.20 -8.85
N LEU A 180 -15.04 13.99 -8.95
CA LEU A 180 -13.64 13.72 -8.67
C LEU A 180 -12.87 14.61 -9.65
N GLU A 181 -12.62 15.88 -9.31
CA GLU A 181 -11.97 16.83 -10.20
C GLU A 181 -10.52 16.37 -10.31
N GLU A 182 -10.32 15.66 -11.42
CA GLU A 182 -9.10 15.19 -12.03
C GLU A 182 -8.04 16.29 -12.01
N HIS A 183 -7.03 16.13 -11.18
CA HIS A 183 -5.74 16.67 -11.50
C HIS A 183 -4.88 15.54 -12.06
N THR A 184 -4.71 15.60 -13.39
CA THR A 184 -3.79 14.86 -14.28
C THR A 184 -4.17 13.39 -14.53
N GLU A 185 -4.81 13.00 -15.65
CA GLU A 185 -4.47 13.17 -17.09
C GLU A 185 -3.15 12.51 -17.52
N LEU A 186 -3.01 11.21 -17.27
CA LEU A 186 -2.39 10.27 -18.22
C LEU A 186 -3.26 8.99 -18.30
N PRO A 187 -3.48 8.41 -19.50
CA PRO A 187 -4.23 7.16 -19.67
C PRO A 187 -3.69 5.99 -18.83
N ASP A 188 -2.42 6.02 -18.45
CA ASP A 188 -1.74 4.99 -17.65
C ASP A 188 -1.84 5.21 -16.12
N ASP A 189 -2.31 6.36 -15.65
CA ASP A 189 -2.45 6.64 -14.20
C ASP A 189 -3.71 6.00 -13.59
N GLY A 190 -4.67 5.58 -14.41
CA GLY A 190 -5.85 4.83 -13.94
C GLY A 190 -5.53 3.40 -13.50
N VAL A 191 -4.45 2.81 -14.02
CA VAL A 191 -4.09 1.40 -13.78
C VAL A 191 -3.70 1.12 -12.32
N PRO A 192 -2.88 1.96 -11.65
CA PRO A 192 -2.65 1.85 -10.21
C PRO A 192 -3.94 1.94 -9.38
N HIS A 193 -4.87 2.84 -9.74
CA HIS A 193 -6.13 3.04 -9.01
C HIS A 193 -7.07 1.85 -9.17
N ILE A 194 -7.28 1.37 -10.39
CA ILE A 194 -8.15 0.23 -10.62
C ILE A 194 -7.60 -1.04 -9.96
N THR A 195 -6.27 -1.24 -9.97
CA THR A 195 -5.68 -2.40 -9.28
C THR A 195 -5.78 -2.29 -7.77
N PHE A 196 -5.68 -1.09 -7.20
CA PHE A 196 -5.96 -0.88 -5.77
C PHE A 196 -7.43 -1.17 -5.41
N LEU A 197 -8.38 -0.72 -6.22
CA LEU A 197 -9.82 -0.96 -6.01
C LEU A 197 -10.21 -2.45 -6.13
N LEU A 198 -9.54 -3.18 -7.03
CA LEU A 198 -9.74 -4.60 -7.28
C LEU A 198 -8.83 -5.52 -6.45
N GLU A 199 -8.04 -4.94 -5.53
CA GLU A 199 -7.11 -5.68 -4.71
C GLU A 199 -7.88 -6.66 -3.80
N LYS A 200 -7.45 -7.92 -3.81
CA LYS A 200 -8.09 -9.00 -3.07
C LYS A 200 -7.41 -9.27 -1.75
N ASN A 201 -8.22 -9.54 -0.73
CA ASN A 201 -7.74 -10.03 0.56
C ASN A 201 -7.31 -11.51 0.50
N SER A 202 -6.89 -12.08 1.64
CA SER A 202 -6.43 -13.48 1.70
C SER A 202 -7.50 -14.49 1.34
N GLU A 203 -8.78 -14.11 1.41
CA GLU A 203 -9.93 -14.93 1.02
C GLU A 203 -10.37 -14.70 -0.43
N GLY A 204 -9.62 -13.90 -1.20
CA GLY A 204 -9.92 -13.63 -2.60
C GLY A 204 -11.06 -12.63 -2.83
N ARG A 205 -11.49 -11.91 -1.81
CA ARG A 205 -12.56 -10.90 -1.85
C ARG A 205 -11.97 -9.49 -2.03
N ASP A 206 -12.54 -8.72 -2.95
CA ASP A 206 -12.23 -7.29 -3.09
C ASP A 206 -13.15 -6.43 -2.20
N ALA A 207 -12.86 -5.12 -2.13
CA ALA A 207 -13.61 -4.19 -1.29
C ALA A 207 -15.10 -4.11 -1.65
N ALA A 208 -15.45 -4.16 -2.94
CA ALA A 208 -16.86 -4.15 -3.38
C ALA A 208 -17.59 -5.42 -2.97
N THR A 209 -16.94 -6.58 -3.06
CA THR A 209 -17.48 -7.87 -2.63
C THR A 209 -17.76 -7.87 -1.14
N ILE A 210 -16.78 -7.41 -0.33
CA ILE A 210 -16.93 -7.27 1.12
C ILE A 210 -18.10 -6.34 1.47
N ALA A 211 -18.23 -5.21 0.76
CA ALA A 211 -19.34 -4.28 0.97
C ALA A 211 -20.70 -4.94 0.76
N ARG A 212 -20.86 -5.74 -0.30
CA ARG A 212 -22.11 -6.47 -0.58
C ARG A 212 -22.42 -7.51 0.48
N GLU A 213 -21.42 -8.28 0.89
CA GLU A 213 -21.59 -9.35 1.89
C GLU A 213 -22.01 -8.82 3.27
N ILE A 214 -21.52 -7.64 3.66
CA ILE A 214 -21.87 -6.98 4.93
C ILE A 214 -23.24 -6.28 4.83
N GLY A 215 -23.77 -6.05 3.62
CA GLY A 215 -25.04 -5.35 3.40
C GLY A 215 -24.91 -3.86 3.08
N TYR A 216 -23.69 -3.36 2.84
CA TYR A 216 -23.42 -1.99 2.43
C TYR A 216 -23.47 -1.82 0.89
N GLY A 217 -24.64 -2.11 0.31
CA GLY A 217 -24.84 -2.10 -1.14
C GLY A 217 -24.54 -0.76 -1.81
N SER A 218 -24.79 0.37 -1.13
CA SER A 218 -24.47 1.70 -1.63
C SER A 218 -22.95 1.94 -1.75
N LEU A 219 -22.15 1.43 -0.81
CA LEU A 219 -20.69 1.49 -0.88
C LEU A 219 -20.16 0.62 -2.02
N ALA A 220 -20.70 -0.59 -2.18
CA ALA A 220 -20.36 -1.46 -3.29
C ALA A 220 -20.64 -0.77 -4.64
N GLN A 221 -21.82 -0.16 -4.77
CA GLN A 221 -22.21 0.58 -5.97
C GLN A 221 -21.30 1.78 -6.23
N TRP A 222 -20.89 2.51 -5.18
CA TRP A 222 -19.93 3.60 -5.33
C TRP A 222 -18.59 3.10 -5.88
N ILE A 223 -18.05 2.01 -5.31
CA ILE A 223 -16.80 1.39 -5.77
C ILE A 223 -16.93 0.94 -7.24
N ASP A 224 -18.01 0.22 -7.59
CA ASP A 224 -18.28 -0.21 -8.96
C ASP A 224 -18.38 0.96 -9.96
N THR A 225 -18.93 2.09 -9.50
CA THR A 225 -19.03 3.31 -10.30
C THR A 225 -17.66 3.95 -10.53
N VAL A 226 -16.77 3.93 -9.54
CA VAL A 226 -15.37 4.35 -9.72
C VAL A 226 -14.65 3.41 -10.69
N VAL A 227 -14.76 2.10 -10.51
CA VAL A 227 -14.13 1.10 -11.39
C VAL A 227 -14.61 1.24 -12.83
N THR A 228 -15.92 1.39 -13.06
CA THR A 228 -16.49 1.56 -14.41
C THR A 228 -16.01 2.86 -15.08
N ARG A 229 -15.77 3.93 -14.32
CA ARG A 229 -15.20 5.17 -14.86
C ARG A 229 -13.73 5.03 -15.24
N LEU A 230 -12.94 4.31 -14.44
CA LEU A 230 -11.53 4.04 -14.71
C LEU A 230 -11.32 3.01 -15.83
N ASP A 231 -12.27 2.11 -16.03
CA ASP A 231 -12.26 1.08 -17.07
C ASP A 231 -13.64 0.96 -17.76
N PRO A 232 -14.00 1.96 -18.61
CA PRO A 232 -15.28 1.97 -19.31
C PRO A 232 -15.35 0.88 -20.39
N ALA A 233 -14.20 0.46 -20.92
CA ALA A 233 -14.10 -0.59 -21.93
C ALA A 233 -14.19 -2.01 -21.33
N GLY A 234 -14.17 -2.17 -20.01
CA GLY A 234 -14.26 -3.47 -19.35
C GLY A 234 -13.00 -4.33 -19.52
N GLN A 235 -11.86 -3.69 -19.80
CA GLN A 235 -10.56 -4.32 -20.00
C GLN A 235 -10.09 -5.16 -18.81
N ARG A 236 -10.57 -4.88 -17.60
CA ARG A 236 -10.28 -5.69 -16.40
C ARG A 236 -10.74 -7.15 -16.53
N HIS A 237 -11.63 -7.47 -17.46
CA HIS A 237 -12.08 -8.84 -17.70
C HIS A 237 -11.19 -9.59 -18.69
N ASP A 238 -10.41 -8.87 -19.51
CA ASP A 238 -9.43 -9.43 -20.43
C ASP A 238 -8.17 -9.87 -19.67
N ALA A 239 -7.79 -11.13 -19.83
CA ALA A 239 -6.61 -11.70 -19.19
C ALA A 239 -5.30 -11.11 -19.75
N GLU A 240 -5.23 -10.83 -21.05
CA GLU A 240 -4.04 -10.25 -21.68
C GLU A 240 -3.84 -8.81 -21.19
N GLN A 241 -4.94 -8.05 -21.11
CA GLN A 241 -4.89 -6.67 -20.64
C GLN A 241 -4.57 -6.57 -19.14
N ARG A 242 -5.10 -7.49 -18.32
CA ARG A 242 -4.70 -7.61 -16.91
C ARG A 242 -3.21 -7.92 -16.77
N GLN A 243 -2.68 -8.84 -17.57
CA GLN A 243 -1.26 -9.15 -17.56
C GLN A 243 -0.41 -7.93 -17.98
N LYS A 244 -0.87 -7.13 -18.96
CA LYS A 244 -0.22 -5.87 -19.32
C LYS A 244 -0.23 -4.88 -18.16
N TRP A 245 -1.36 -4.70 -17.48
CA TRP A 245 -1.45 -3.84 -16.29
C TRP A 245 -0.51 -4.28 -15.18
N GLU A 246 -0.43 -5.59 -14.90
CA GLU A 246 0.50 -6.14 -13.90
C GLU A 246 1.96 -5.87 -14.26
N CYS A 247 2.33 -6.00 -15.53
CA CYS A 247 3.65 -5.65 -16.02
C CYS A 247 3.91 -4.14 -15.90
N SER A 248 2.98 -3.29 -16.34
CA SER A 248 3.10 -1.83 -16.23
C SER A 248 3.24 -1.38 -14.77
N ILE A 249 2.48 -1.96 -13.85
CA ILE A 249 2.58 -1.67 -12.41
C ILE A 249 3.96 -2.08 -11.88
N ARG A 250 4.44 -3.26 -12.25
CA ARG A 250 5.76 -3.74 -11.86
C ARG A 250 6.86 -2.83 -12.38
N ASP A 251 6.75 -2.39 -13.63
CA ASP A 251 7.73 -1.51 -14.25
C ASP A 251 7.65 -0.08 -13.70
N TYR A 252 6.44 0.40 -13.40
CA TYR A 252 6.19 1.67 -12.70
C TYR A 252 6.90 1.69 -11.34
N TYR A 253 6.77 0.62 -10.54
CA TYR A 253 7.47 0.50 -9.27
C TYR A 253 8.98 0.25 -9.41
N LYS A 254 9.44 -0.38 -10.51
CA LYS A 254 10.87 -0.56 -10.80
C LYS A 254 11.56 0.71 -11.32
N HIS A 255 10.87 1.55 -12.10
CA HIS A 255 11.42 2.81 -12.60
C HIS A 255 11.61 3.82 -11.47
N GLU A 256 10.73 3.80 -10.47
CA GLU A 256 10.92 4.54 -9.21
C GLU A 256 12.13 4.04 -8.38
N TYR A 257 12.72 2.90 -8.72
CA TYR A 257 13.91 2.33 -8.07
C TYR A 257 15.23 2.79 -8.71
N LYS A 258 15.21 3.44 -9.89
CA LYS A 258 16.41 3.57 -10.75
C LYS A 258 17.04 4.96 -10.86
N GLU A 259 16.59 5.96 -10.12
CA GLU A 259 17.26 7.28 -10.07
C GLU A 259 17.48 7.77 -8.64
N VAL A 260 18.45 7.17 -7.95
CA VAL A 260 19.41 7.91 -7.12
C VAL A 260 20.77 7.24 -7.32
N LEU A 261 21.42 7.53 -8.46
CA LEU A 261 22.87 7.44 -8.50
C LEU A 261 23.36 8.71 -7.80
N VAL A 262 23.61 8.61 -6.48
CA VAL A 262 24.53 9.56 -5.85
C VAL A 262 25.86 9.30 -6.55
N GLY A 263 26.32 10.27 -7.34
CA GLY A 263 27.68 10.20 -7.87
C GLY A 263 28.61 10.00 -6.68
N ASP A 264 29.45 8.98 -6.76
CA ASP A 264 30.54 8.77 -5.82
C ASP A 264 31.47 9.98 -5.92
N ASP A 265 31.15 11.06 -5.23
CA ASP A 265 32.14 12.09 -4.90
C ASP A 265 33.08 11.42 -3.90
N GLU A 266 34.26 11.09 -4.41
CA GLU A 266 35.38 10.45 -3.74
C GLU A 266 35.56 10.99 -2.31
N ILE A 267 35.19 10.17 -1.32
CA ILE A 267 35.66 10.37 0.04
C ILE A 267 37.13 9.93 0.04
N ASN A 268 38.04 10.89 -0.09
CA ASN A 268 39.46 10.70 0.21
C ASN A 268 39.60 10.35 1.70
N TRP A 269 40.07 9.12 1.95
CA TRP A 269 40.44 8.58 3.25
C TRP A 269 41.77 9.15 3.75
#